data_AF-A0A353VBU8-F1
#
_entry.id   AF-A0A353VBU8-F1
#
_cell.length_a   1.000
_cell.length_b   1.000
_cell.length_c   1.000
_cell.angle_alpha   90.00
_cell.angle_beta   90.00
_cell.angle_gamma   90.00
#
_symmetry.space_group_name_H-M   'P 1'
#
loop_
_entity.id
_entity.type
_entity.pdbx_description
1 polymer ?
#
loop_
_entity_poly.entity_id
_entity_poly.type
_entity_poly.pdbx_seq_one_letter_code
_entity_poly.pdbx_strand_id
1 'polypeptide(L)'
;MDGLRGVHHHGHDRRPRDADGAGHRRRLLHRAPGEGLLVRGLVLHRDRRGAHPDRAVHAEGAARLAAAPGGPAVARDGVILEVQGVSRHFGALAALAQVSFAVRAGEVFSVIGPNGAGKSTLFNVISGLYPPTAGRVVFQGRDLVGLEPEVVNRLGLAKTFQITNIFPEISVFENVRVAAQSRAAVAGRLASLWRLPDVEPAVLDLLGTFGLAGRREEAAENLSHGEQRYLEICLALATGPTLLMLDEPTAGMTPGETRDATALIRKIVKERGLTLLLIEHDMGV
;
A
#
# COMPACT_ATOMS: atom_id res chain seq x y z
N MET A 1 -15.82 -17.69 -71.80
CA MET A 1 -15.25 -18.21 -70.53
C MET A 1 -14.54 -17.07 -69.81
N ASP A 2 -15.22 -15.95 -69.50
CA ASP A 2 -16.37 -15.76 -68.58
C ASP A 2 -15.87 -15.61 -67.12
N GLY A 3 -16.27 -14.60 -66.34
CA GLY A 3 -17.12 -13.46 -66.64
C GLY A 3 -17.25 -12.51 -65.44
N LEU A 4 -16.83 -11.25 -65.65
CA LEU A 4 -17.47 -9.99 -65.24
C LEU A 4 -18.22 -9.85 -63.88
N ARG A 5 -17.72 -8.89 -63.09
CA ARG A 5 -18.43 -7.74 -62.44
C ARG A 5 -19.72 -7.97 -61.62
N GLY A 6 -19.79 -7.30 -60.47
CA GLY A 6 -21.09 -6.99 -59.84
C GLY A 6 -21.03 -6.33 -58.46
N VAL A 7 -20.73 -5.03 -58.38
CA VAL A 7 -21.08 -4.19 -57.21
C VAL A 7 -22.28 -3.33 -57.60
N HIS A 8 -23.38 -3.36 -56.84
CA HIS A 8 -24.41 -2.31 -56.92
C HIS A 8 -25.12 -2.07 -55.57
N HIS A 9 -25.58 -0.82 -55.42
CA HIS A 9 -26.14 -0.20 -54.22
C HIS A 9 -27.65 -0.41 -54.03
N HIS A 10 -28.08 0.01 -52.83
CA HIS A 10 -29.34 0.70 -52.47
C HIS A 10 -30.45 -0.12 -51.78
N GLY A 11 -31.03 0.52 -50.77
CA GLY A 11 -32.13 -0.01 -49.95
C GLY A 11 -32.32 0.84 -48.69
N HIS A 12 -32.91 2.03 -48.84
CA HIS A 12 -33.21 2.94 -47.74
C HIS A 12 -34.44 2.47 -46.93
N ASP A 13 -34.53 2.93 -45.68
CA ASP A 13 -35.74 3.49 -45.04
C ASP A 13 -36.48 2.72 -43.91
N ARG A 14 -37.05 3.52 -42.99
CA ARG A 14 -38.12 3.27 -41.97
C ARG A 14 -37.81 2.62 -40.61
N ARG A 15 -37.79 3.48 -39.58
CA ARG A 15 -38.48 3.26 -38.28
C ARG A 15 -39.96 3.68 -38.41
N PRO A 16 -40.91 3.16 -37.61
CA PRO A 16 -41.25 3.68 -36.25
C PRO A 16 -41.28 2.54 -35.17
N ARG A 17 -41.23 2.75 -33.83
CA ARG A 17 -42.25 3.30 -32.89
C ARG A 17 -43.63 2.60 -33.02
N ASP A 18 -44.42 2.24 -32.01
CA ASP A 18 -44.42 2.30 -30.52
C ASP A 18 -45.61 1.38 -30.05
N ALA A 19 -45.88 0.97 -28.79
CA ALA A 19 -45.25 1.04 -27.45
C ALA A 19 -45.99 0.07 -26.44
N ASP A 20 -45.58 0.08 -25.17
CA ASP A 20 -46.32 -0.29 -23.93
C ASP A 20 -46.72 -1.73 -23.53
N GLY A 21 -46.61 -1.99 -22.22
CA GLY A 21 -46.97 -3.25 -21.54
C GLY A 21 -46.44 -3.37 -20.09
N ALA A 22 -46.88 -2.50 -19.17
CA ALA A 22 -46.37 -2.44 -17.78
C ALA A 22 -47.03 -3.46 -16.82
N GLY A 23 -46.35 -3.92 -15.76
CA GLY A 23 -47.05 -4.66 -14.67
C GLY A 23 -46.30 -5.48 -13.60
N HIS A 24 -45.51 -4.83 -12.72
CA HIS A 24 -45.46 -5.11 -11.25
C HIS A 24 -45.03 -6.48 -10.60
N ARG A 25 -43.97 -6.36 -9.76
CA ARG A 25 -43.79 -6.87 -8.35
C ARG A 25 -43.20 -8.27 -8.01
N ARG A 26 -42.02 -8.20 -7.36
CA ARG A 26 -41.55 -8.93 -6.14
C ARG A 26 -41.59 -10.47 -6.09
N ARG A 27 -40.41 -11.10 -5.94
CA ARG A 27 -39.83 -11.49 -4.62
C ARG A 27 -38.38 -12.00 -4.72
N LEU A 28 -37.60 -11.72 -3.66
CA LEU A 28 -36.32 -12.37 -3.35
C LEU A 28 -36.55 -13.80 -2.85
N LEU A 29 -35.56 -14.69 -3.03
CA LEU A 29 -35.12 -15.60 -1.96
C LEU A 29 -33.64 -15.99 -2.12
N HIS A 30 -32.98 -16.08 -0.98
CA HIS A 30 -31.55 -16.28 -0.74
C HIS A 30 -30.88 -17.51 -1.38
N ARG A 31 -29.57 -17.39 -1.64
CA ARG A 31 -28.58 -18.37 -1.16
C ARG A 31 -27.23 -17.70 -0.88
N ALA A 32 -26.66 -17.93 0.32
CA ALA A 32 -25.29 -17.56 0.68
C ALA A 32 -24.31 -18.65 0.24
N PRO A 33 -23.00 -18.36 0.16
CA PRO A 33 -22.12 -18.62 1.31
C PRO A 33 -21.13 -17.44 1.55
N GLY A 34 -20.35 -17.29 2.64
CA GLY A 34 -19.57 -18.31 3.35
C GLY A 34 -18.36 -18.68 2.49
N GLU A 35 -17.15 -18.15 2.66
CA GLU A 35 -16.40 -17.86 3.89
C GLU A 35 -15.66 -16.51 3.74
N GLY A 36 -15.58 -15.72 4.81
CA GLY A 36 -15.00 -14.37 4.75
C GLY A 36 -13.65 -14.27 5.45
N LEU A 37 -12.68 -13.61 4.81
CA LEU A 37 -11.51 -13.04 5.48
C LEU A 37 -11.57 -11.51 5.45
N LEU A 38 -12.36 -10.95 6.35
CA LEU A 38 -12.35 -9.51 6.66
C LEU A 38 -11.20 -9.19 7.62
N VAL A 39 -10.17 -8.49 7.13
CA VAL A 39 -9.22 -7.77 8.00
C VAL A 39 -9.27 -6.29 7.65
N ARG A 40 -10.23 -5.59 8.30
CA ARG A 40 -10.34 -4.12 8.45
C ARG A 40 -9.75 -3.29 7.31
N GLY A 41 -10.46 -3.27 6.18
CA GLY A 41 -10.07 -2.49 5.01
C GLY A 41 -10.69 -1.08 4.99
N LEU A 42 -9.89 -0.05 4.71
CA LEU A 42 -10.41 1.24 4.25
C LEU A 42 -10.67 1.16 2.74
N VAL A 43 -11.91 1.42 2.32
CA VAL A 43 -12.28 1.53 0.91
C VAL A 43 -12.13 2.98 0.46
N LEU A 44 -11.20 3.25 -0.46
CA LEU A 44 -11.08 4.56 -1.10
C LEU A 44 -11.94 4.63 -2.36
N HIS A 45 -12.89 5.57 -2.38
CA HIS A 45 -13.70 5.88 -3.55
C HIS A 45 -13.05 7.00 -4.38
N ARG A 46 -13.09 6.87 -5.71
CA ARG A 46 -12.70 7.95 -6.62
C ARG A 46 -13.81 9.00 -6.68
N ASP A 47 -13.64 10.11 -5.97
CA ASP A 47 -14.63 11.21 -6.00
C ASP A 47 -14.59 11.90 -7.39
N ARG A 48 -15.57 11.58 -8.24
CA ARG A 48 -15.86 12.31 -9.47
C ARG A 48 -16.94 13.33 -9.18
N ARG A 49 -16.58 14.59 -8.91
CA ARG A 49 -17.56 15.69 -8.86
C ARG A 49 -17.46 16.62 -10.06
N GLY A 50 -18.49 16.53 -10.90
CA GLY A 50 -19.26 17.73 -11.20
C GLY A 50 -20.05 18.13 -9.94
N ALA A 51 -20.30 19.43 -9.76
CA ALA A 51 -20.81 19.96 -8.49
C ALA A 51 -22.34 19.80 -8.33
N HIS A 52 -22.79 19.20 -7.22
CA HIS A 52 -23.74 19.79 -6.24
C HIS A 52 -23.84 18.87 -5.00
N PRO A 53 -24.40 19.33 -3.85
CA PRO A 53 -24.46 18.55 -2.63
C PRO A 53 -25.81 17.86 -2.45
N ASP A 54 -25.82 16.53 -2.28
CA ASP A 54 -26.73 15.92 -1.31
C ASP A 54 -26.25 14.55 -0.80
N ARG A 55 -26.48 14.33 0.49
CA ARG A 55 -26.46 13.09 1.30
C ARG A 55 -25.74 11.84 0.75
N ALA A 56 -24.60 11.52 1.37
CA ALA A 56 -24.18 10.13 1.53
C ALA A 56 -25.01 9.47 2.66
N VAL A 57 -25.75 8.40 2.33
CA VAL A 57 -26.56 7.64 3.29
C VAL A 57 -25.67 6.72 4.14
N HIS A 58 -26.03 6.56 5.41
CA HIS A 58 -25.27 5.80 6.39
C HIS A 58 -25.04 4.33 6.02
N ALA A 59 -23.80 3.87 6.16
CA ALA A 59 -23.53 2.53 6.66
C ALA A 59 -23.25 2.65 8.17
N GLU A 60 -24.05 1.99 9.00
CA GLU A 60 -23.95 2.05 10.46
C GLU A 60 -22.75 1.20 10.96
N GLY A 61 -22.11 1.61 12.06
CA GLY A 61 -21.12 0.75 12.75
C GLY A 61 -19.73 1.33 13.04
N ALA A 62 -19.54 2.65 13.04
CA ALA A 62 -18.32 3.27 13.58
C ALA A 62 -18.66 4.38 14.59
N ALA A 63 -18.26 4.19 15.85
CA ALA A 63 -18.50 5.16 16.91
C ALA A 63 -17.76 6.47 16.62
N ARG A 64 -18.47 7.61 16.71
CA ARG A 64 -17.89 8.94 16.51
C ARG A 64 -16.90 9.27 17.63
N LEU A 65 -15.61 9.25 17.33
CA LEU A 65 -14.61 9.93 18.15
C LEU A 65 -14.65 11.43 17.85
N ALA A 66 -15.06 12.22 18.85
CA ALA A 66 -15.10 13.67 18.75
C ALA A 66 -13.68 14.27 18.78
N ALA A 67 -13.43 15.26 17.93
CA ALA A 67 -12.17 16.01 17.93
C ALA A 67 -12.09 16.94 19.15
N ALA A 68 -10.98 16.89 19.89
CA ALA A 68 -10.63 17.83 20.94
C ALA A 68 -9.13 18.18 20.84
N PRO A 69 -8.71 19.41 21.22
CA PRO A 69 -7.38 19.92 20.89
C PRO A 69 -6.30 19.62 21.97
N GLY A 70 -5.04 19.57 21.52
CA GLY A 70 -3.86 20.03 22.26
C GLY A 70 -3.51 19.35 23.59
N GLY A 71 -2.70 18.29 23.52
CA GLY A 71 -1.98 17.71 24.67
C GLY A 71 -0.96 16.67 24.20
N PRO A 72 0.14 16.42 24.93
CA PRO A 72 1.17 15.48 24.50
C PRO A 72 0.59 14.06 24.41
N ALA A 73 0.57 13.52 23.20
CA ALA A 73 -0.12 12.27 22.92
C ALA A 73 0.68 11.04 23.38
N VAL A 74 0.50 10.66 24.64
CA VAL A 74 0.68 9.25 25.03
C VAL A 74 -0.19 8.40 24.09
N ALA A 75 0.39 7.38 23.47
CA ALA A 75 -0.30 6.54 22.49
C ALA A 75 -1.60 5.97 23.07
N ARG A 76 -2.75 6.41 22.55
CA ARG A 76 -4.07 5.95 23.01
C ARG A 76 -4.27 4.49 22.59
N ASP A 77 -4.49 3.62 23.58
CA ASP A 77 -4.97 2.23 23.42
C ASP A 77 -4.35 1.44 22.26
N GLY A 78 -3.02 1.45 22.20
CA GLY A 78 -2.23 0.67 21.24
C GLY A 78 -2.28 1.16 19.79
N VAL A 79 -2.82 2.35 19.51
CA VAL A 79 -2.74 2.98 18.17
C VAL A 79 -1.30 3.39 17.89
N ILE A 80 -0.75 2.88 16.78
CA ILE A 80 0.62 3.18 16.33
C ILE A 80 0.65 4.21 15.19
N LEU A 81 -0.38 4.23 14.33
CA LEU A 81 -0.54 5.19 13.24
C LEU A 81 -1.96 5.76 13.26
N GLU A 82 -2.10 7.07 13.12
CA GLU A 82 -3.38 7.77 13.04
C GLU A 82 -3.34 8.78 11.90
N VAL A 83 -4.26 8.65 10.96
CA VAL A 83 -4.47 9.55 9.82
C VAL A 83 -5.74 10.35 10.11
N GLN A 84 -5.64 11.68 10.14
CA GLN A 84 -6.75 12.56 10.54
C GLN A 84 -7.05 13.63 9.48
N GLY A 85 -8.22 13.55 8.83
CA GLY A 85 -8.71 14.55 7.88
C GLY A 85 -7.82 14.76 6.65
N VAL A 86 -6.97 13.77 6.32
CA VAL A 86 -5.91 13.93 5.33
C VAL A 86 -6.49 14.15 3.94
N SER A 87 -6.13 15.30 3.38
CA SER A 87 -6.49 15.71 2.03
C SER A 87 -5.22 16.06 1.25
N ARG A 88 -5.16 15.72 -0.04
CA ARG A 88 -4.02 16.02 -0.91
C ARG A 88 -4.52 16.39 -2.30
N HIS A 89 -4.13 17.56 -2.77
CA HIS A 89 -4.43 18.06 -4.10
C HIS A 89 -3.16 18.14 -4.95
N PHE A 90 -3.27 17.87 -6.25
CA PHE A 90 -2.26 18.13 -7.26
C PHE A 90 -2.88 19.01 -8.34
N GLY A 91 -2.66 20.33 -8.24
CA GLY A 91 -3.43 21.30 -9.01
C GLY A 91 -4.93 21.16 -8.72
N ALA A 92 -5.74 21.01 -9.76
CA ALA A 92 -7.18 20.80 -9.66
C ALA A 92 -7.60 19.37 -9.23
N LEU A 93 -6.68 18.39 -9.20
CA LEU A 93 -7.00 17.01 -8.84
C LEU A 93 -6.96 16.80 -7.33
N ALA A 94 -8.12 16.58 -6.71
CA ALA A 94 -8.22 16.04 -5.35
C ALA A 94 -7.87 14.54 -5.36
N ALA A 95 -6.63 14.21 -5.00
CA ALA A 95 -6.15 12.83 -4.94
C ALA A 95 -6.49 12.13 -3.61
N LEU A 96 -6.64 12.89 -2.52
CA LEU A 96 -7.21 12.45 -1.24
C LEU A 96 -8.17 13.52 -0.71
N ALA A 97 -9.29 13.11 -0.14
CA ALA A 97 -10.29 14.00 0.45
C ALA A 97 -10.69 13.51 1.85
N GLN A 98 -10.27 14.23 2.88
CA GLN A 98 -10.65 14.04 4.30
C GLN A 98 -10.48 12.60 4.83
N VAL A 99 -9.47 11.87 4.34
CA VAL A 99 -9.19 10.49 4.73
C VAL A 99 -8.84 10.41 6.21
N SER A 100 -9.52 9.54 6.96
CA SER A 100 -9.29 9.35 8.39
C SER A 100 -9.37 7.88 8.78
N PHE A 101 -8.36 7.37 9.48
CA PHE A 101 -8.33 6.01 10.05
C PHE A 101 -7.22 5.90 11.11
N ALA A 102 -7.23 4.81 11.88
CA ALA A 102 -6.18 4.48 12.84
C ALA A 102 -5.79 3.00 12.69
N VAL A 103 -4.51 2.69 12.89
CA VAL A 103 -3.93 1.35 12.87
C VAL A 103 -3.31 1.07 14.23
N ARG A 104 -3.55 -0.13 14.78
CA ARG A 104 -2.96 -0.58 16.05
C ARG A 104 -1.62 -1.29 15.85
N ALA A 105 -0.78 -1.25 16.88
CA ALA A 105 0.46 -2.00 16.91
C ALA A 105 0.17 -3.51 16.72
N GLY A 106 0.89 -4.16 15.81
CA GLY A 106 0.68 -5.57 15.46
C GLY A 106 -0.53 -5.85 14.55
N GLU A 107 -1.27 -4.83 14.12
CA GLU A 107 -2.38 -4.98 13.18
C GLU A 107 -1.85 -5.15 11.73
N VAL A 108 -2.54 -5.99 10.95
CA VAL A 108 -2.40 -6.02 9.49
C VAL A 108 -3.58 -5.24 8.92
N PHE A 109 -3.34 -4.05 8.38
CA PHE A 109 -4.36 -3.16 7.85
C PHE A 109 -4.25 -3.06 6.33
N SER A 110 -5.38 -3.14 5.62
CA SER A 110 -5.42 -3.07 4.15
C SER A 110 -6.08 -1.78 3.65
N VAL A 111 -5.50 -1.17 2.61
CA VAL A 111 -6.13 -0.08 1.86
C VAL A 111 -6.54 -0.63 0.50
N ILE A 112 -7.85 -0.66 0.24
CA ILE A 112 -8.45 -1.28 -0.95
C ILE A 112 -9.20 -0.21 -1.75
N GLY A 113 -9.17 -0.32 -3.08
CA GLY A 113 -9.87 0.59 -3.97
C GLY A 113 -9.38 0.50 -5.41
N PRO A 114 -10.10 1.08 -6.38
CA PRO A 114 -9.73 0.99 -7.79
C PRO A 114 -8.44 1.76 -8.12
N ASN A 115 -7.90 1.52 -9.32
CA ASN A 115 -6.78 2.30 -9.85
C ASN A 115 -7.15 3.80 -9.92
N GLY A 116 -6.25 4.64 -9.43
CA GLY A 116 -6.49 6.09 -9.31
C GLY A 116 -7.37 6.53 -8.12
N ALA A 117 -7.68 5.65 -7.17
CA ALA A 117 -8.38 6.03 -5.92
C ALA A 117 -7.48 6.72 -4.86
N GLY A 118 -6.25 7.08 -5.21
CA GLY A 118 -5.32 7.77 -4.30
C GLY A 118 -4.52 6.85 -3.36
N LYS A 119 -4.57 5.52 -3.50
CA LYS A 119 -3.88 4.57 -2.59
C LYS A 119 -2.38 4.86 -2.42
N SER A 120 -1.62 4.89 -3.52
CA SER A 120 -0.19 5.22 -3.49
C SER A 120 0.06 6.68 -3.06
N THR A 121 -0.88 7.60 -3.29
CA THR A 121 -0.84 8.97 -2.74
C THR A 121 -0.94 8.97 -1.22
N LEU A 122 -1.85 8.17 -0.65
CA LEU A 122 -2.00 8.01 0.80
C LEU A 122 -0.71 7.47 1.42
N PHE A 123 -0.11 6.43 0.83
CA PHE A 123 1.16 5.90 1.31
C PHE A 123 2.30 6.93 1.21
N ASN A 124 2.37 7.70 0.11
CA ASN A 124 3.38 8.75 -0.04
C ASN A 124 3.18 9.88 0.97
N VAL A 125 1.94 10.18 1.37
CA VAL A 125 1.66 11.15 2.44
C VAL A 125 2.05 10.60 3.82
N ILE A 126 1.77 9.31 4.09
CA ILE A 126 2.15 8.66 5.35
C ILE A 126 3.68 8.53 5.49
N SER A 127 4.40 8.26 4.39
CA SER A 127 5.87 8.17 4.39
C SER A 127 6.58 9.52 4.36
N GLY A 128 5.86 10.66 4.43
CA GLY A 128 6.44 12.00 4.33
C GLY A 128 6.86 12.45 2.93
N LEU A 129 6.75 11.60 1.90
CA LEU A 129 7.19 11.91 0.52
C LEU A 129 6.33 13.02 -0.12
N TYR A 130 5.07 13.14 0.27
CA TYR A 130 4.23 14.29 -0.07
C TYR A 130 3.60 14.91 1.18
N PRO A 131 3.74 16.21 1.44
CA PRO A 131 3.01 16.84 2.55
C PRO A 131 1.50 16.82 2.27
N PRO A 132 0.63 16.60 3.27
CA PRO A 132 -0.81 16.76 3.08
C PRO A 132 -1.15 18.23 2.76
N THR A 133 -2.21 18.46 2.00
CA THR A 133 -2.79 19.80 1.79
C THR A 133 -3.62 20.24 2.99
N ALA A 134 -4.23 19.29 3.71
CA ALA A 134 -4.92 19.50 4.97
C ALA A 134 -4.95 18.18 5.77
N GLY A 135 -5.18 18.27 7.09
CA GLY A 135 -5.13 17.13 8.00
C GLY A 135 -3.71 16.84 8.50
N ARG A 136 -3.55 15.76 9.27
CA ARG A 136 -2.25 15.32 9.81
C ARG A 136 -2.10 13.80 9.82
N VAL A 137 -0.85 13.34 9.90
CA VAL A 137 -0.49 11.94 10.11
C VAL A 137 0.34 11.86 11.39
N VAL A 138 -0.11 11.07 12.36
CA VAL A 138 0.56 10.88 13.65
C VAL A 138 1.05 9.44 13.73
N PHE A 139 2.33 9.24 14.02
CA PHE A 139 2.95 7.92 14.19
C PHE A 139 3.66 7.87 15.55
N GLN A 140 3.36 6.85 16.34
CA GLN A 140 3.86 6.69 17.72
C GLN A 140 3.68 7.97 18.58
N GLY A 141 2.55 8.68 18.41
CA GLY A 141 2.24 9.93 19.11
C GLY A 141 2.92 11.18 18.55
N ARG A 142 3.78 11.06 17.52
CA ARG A 142 4.49 12.16 16.85
C ARG A 142 3.85 12.52 15.51
N ASP A 143 3.60 13.80 15.28
CA ASP A 143 3.16 14.30 13.97
C ASP A 143 4.29 14.16 12.94
N LEU A 144 3.96 13.66 11.76
CA LEU A 144 4.87 13.44 10.63
C LEU A 144 4.84 14.57 9.59
N VAL A 145 3.90 15.53 9.70
CA VAL A 145 3.78 16.61 8.72
C VAL A 145 5.05 17.47 8.69
N GLY A 146 5.67 17.57 7.50
CA GLY A 146 6.91 18.31 7.28
C GLY A 146 8.18 17.58 7.69
N LEU A 147 8.11 16.29 8.06
CA LEU A 147 9.30 15.45 8.23
C LEU A 147 9.71 14.82 6.90
N GLU A 148 11.00 14.87 6.59
CA GLU A 148 11.58 14.21 5.43
C GLU A 148 11.45 12.67 5.52
N PRO A 149 11.30 11.93 4.40
CA PRO A 149 11.11 10.49 4.41
C PRO A 149 12.18 9.70 5.17
N GLU A 150 13.43 10.16 5.15
CA GLU A 150 14.53 9.55 5.91
C GLU A 150 14.39 9.75 7.43
N VAL A 151 13.79 10.86 7.89
CA VAL A 151 13.43 11.05 9.30
C VAL A 151 12.28 10.10 9.68
N VAL A 152 11.26 10.00 8.81
CA VAL A 152 10.12 9.08 9.00
C VAL A 152 10.57 7.62 9.08
N ASN A 153 11.51 7.21 8.23
CA ASN A 153 12.11 5.87 8.28
C ASN A 153 12.85 5.61 9.61
N ARG A 154 13.69 6.57 10.06
CA ARG A 154 14.42 6.44 11.34
C ARG A 154 13.51 6.33 12.56
N LEU A 155 12.29 6.89 12.51
CA LEU A 155 11.25 6.70 13.54
C LEU A 155 10.67 5.27 13.57
N GLY A 156 10.91 4.45 12.54
CA GLY A 156 10.43 3.06 12.45
C GLY A 156 9.30 2.83 11.45
N LEU A 157 9.07 3.75 10.52
CA LEU A 157 8.07 3.60 9.45
C LEU A 157 8.77 3.37 8.10
N ALA A 158 8.80 2.14 7.62
CA ALA A 158 9.42 1.79 6.33
C ALA A 158 8.36 1.62 5.24
N LYS A 159 8.69 2.02 4.00
CA LYS A 159 7.88 1.79 2.80
C LYS A 159 8.70 1.05 1.74
N THR A 160 8.14 0.02 1.11
CA THR A 160 8.66 -0.48 -0.17
C THR A 160 8.23 0.46 -1.30
N PHE A 161 9.19 0.90 -2.12
CA PHE A 161 8.89 1.77 -3.26
C PHE A 161 8.43 0.93 -4.46
N GLN A 162 7.53 1.47 -5.29
CA GLN A 162 7.03 0.80 -6.50
C GLN A 162 8.02 0.85 -7.67
N ILE A 163 9.08 1.66 -7.54
CA ILE A 163 10.20 1.72 -8.48
C ILE A 163 11.43 1.27 -7.70
N THR A 164 12.15 0.32 -8.27
CA THR A 164 13.16 -0.51 -7.60
C THR A 164 14.25 0.35 -6.98
N ASN A 165 14.26 0.45 -5.64
CA ASN A 165 15.34 1.09 -4.88
C ASN A 165 16.45 0.08 -4.50
N ILE A 166 16.58 -0.96 -5.32
CA ILE A 166 17.68 -1.92 -5.35
C ILE A 166 18.80 -1.29 -6.19
N PHE A 167 20.03 -1.44 -5.76
CA PHE A 167 21.23 -1.17 -6.56
C PHE A 167 21.51 -2.41 -7.43
N PRO A 168 21.22 -2.39 -8.75
CA PRO A 168 21.25 -3.59 -9.59
C PRO A 168 22.64 -4.20 -9.73
N GLU A 169 23.67 -3.34 -9.82
CA GLU A 169 25.06 -3.68 -10.10
C GLU A 169 25.83 -4.25 -8.89
N ILE A 170 25.29 -4.12 -7.66
CA ILE A 170 25.95 -4.63 -6.45
C ILE A 170 25.23 -5.88 -5.94
N SER A 171 25.88 -6.63 -5.05
CA SER A 171 25.34 -7.93 -4.62
C SER A 171 24.05 -7.81 -3.80
N VAL A 172 23.29 -8.89 -3.77
CA VAL A 172 22.11 -9.06 -2.91
C VAL A 172 22.45 -8.77 -1.43
N PHE A 173 23.61 -9.24 -0.95
CA PHE A 173 24.11 -8.96 0.39
C PHE A 173 24.37 -7.46 0.62
N GLU A 174 25.08 -6.81 -0.30
CA GLU A 174 25.41 -5.37 -0.17
C GLU A 174 24.16 -4.49 -0.13
N ASN A 175 23.17 -4.81 -0.97
CA ASN A 175 21.86 -4.15 -1.00
C ASN A 175 21.19 -4.12 0.39
N VAL A 176 21.12 -5.26 1.07
CA VAL A 176 20.54 -5.35 2.43
C VAL A 176 21.47 -4.74 3.49
N ARG A 177 22.79 -4.89 3.33
CA ARG A 177 23.80 -4.35 4.26
C ARG A 177 23.75 -2.83 4.35
N VAL A 178 23.65 -2.14 3.21
CA VAL A 178 23.51 -0.67 3.15
C VAL A 178 22.24 -0.21 3.88
N ALA A 179 21.12 -0.92 3.68
CA ALA A 179 19.87 -0.62 4.38
C ALA A 179 19.98 -0.85 5.91
N ALA A 180 20.62 -1.94 6.35
CA ALA A 180 20.87 -2.19 7.78
C ALA A 180 21.77 -1.12 8.42
N GLN A 181 22.81 -0.67 7.71
CA GLN A 181 23.74 0.35 8.18
C GLN A 181 23.12 1.76 8.25
N SER A 182 22.03 2.04 7.54
CA SER A 182 21.34 3.35 7.56
C SER A 182 20.87 3.80 8.95
N ARG A 183 20.70 2.86 9.90
CA ARG A 183 20.36 3.15 11.29
C ARG A 183 21.56 3.41 12.20
N ALA A 184 22.77 3.05 11.78
CA ALA A 184 23.96 3.28 12.57
C ALA A 184 24.12 4.79 12.75
N ALA A 185 24.06 5.26 14.00
CA ALA A 185 24.16 6.69 14.28
C ALA A 185 25.48 7.23 13.72
N VAL A 186 25.39 8.16 12.77
CA VAL A 186 26.56 8.90 12.24
C VAL A 186 27.00 9.92 13.29
N ALA A 187 27.48 9.42 14.43
CA ALA A 187 27.97 10.17 15.58
C ALA A 187 29.35 10.77 15.28
N GLY A 188 29.40 11.65 14.29
CA GLY A 188 30.62 12.29 13.80
C GLY A 188 31.49 11.39 12.92
N ARG A 189 32.09 11.99 11.88
CA ARG A 189 32.99 11.36 10.88
C ARG A 189 34.21 10.62 11.45
N LEU A 190 34.46 10.72 12.77
CA LEU A 190 35.61 10.11 13.46
C LEU A 190 35.22 8.90 14.33
N ALA A 191 34.01 8.87 14.93
CA ALA A 191 33.59 7.70 15.74
C ALA A 191 33.01 6.58 14.85
N SER A 192 32.47 6.92 13.68
CA SER A 192 31.89 5.97 12.73
C SER A 192 32.89 4.97 12.15
N LEU A 193 34.20 5.27 12.17
CA LEU A 193 35.23 4.38 11.60
C LEU A 193 35.56 3.16 12.49
N TRP A 194 35.20 3.19 13.78
CA TRP A 194 35.62 2.19 14.77
C TRP A 194 34.47 1.41 15.41
N ARG A 195 33.21 1.76 15.07
CA ARG A 195 31.99 1.23 15.70
C ARG A 195 30.81 1.12 14.72
N LEU A 196 31.07 0.71 13.47
CA LEU A 196 29.98 0.17 12.67
C LEU A 196 29.46 -1.08 13.38
N PRO A 197 28.16 -1.18 13.70
CA PRO A 197 27.62 -2.41 14.27
C PRO A 197 27.80 -3.53 13.25
N ASP A 198 28.15 -4.72 13.73
CA ASP A 198 28.16 -5.90 12.89
C ASP A 198 26.71 -6.26 12.51
N VAL A 199 26.32 -5.85 11.31
CA VAL A 199 25.01 -6.13 10.72
C VAL A 199 25.00 -7.43 9.94
N GLU A 200 26.15 -8.05 9.67
CA GLU A 200 26.23 -9.22 8.79
C GLU A 200 25.38 -10.41 9.28
N PRO A 201 25.39 -10.79 10.57
CA PRO A 201 24.50 -11.84 11.08
C PRO A 201 23.01 -11.54 10.85
N ALA A 202 22.59 -10.28 11.04
CA ALA A 202 21.20 -9.86 10.85
C ALA A 202 20.80 -9.78 9.36
N VAL A 203 21.73 -9.40 8.50
CA VAL A 203 21.55 -9.42 7.03
C VAL A 203 21.40 -10.86 6.54
N LEU A 204 22.27 -11.78 7.00
CA LEU A 204 22.23 -13.19 6.60
C LEU A 204 20.98 -13.92 7.11
N ASP A 205 20.52 -13.65 8.34
CA ASP A 205 19.22 -14.12 8.87
C ASP A 205 18.05 -13.67 7.98
N LEU A 206 18.04 -12.38 7.61
CA LEU A 206 16.98 -11.81 6.79
C LEU A 206 16.98 -12.39 5.37
N LEU A 207 18.16 -12.51 4.73
CA LEU A 207 18.28 -13.18 3.43
C LEU A 207 17.88 -14.66 3.51
N GLY A 208 18.22 -15.37 4.60
CA GLY A 208 17.79 -16.74 4.84
C GLY A 208 16.28 -16.88 4.97
N THR A 209 15.63 -15.93 5.67
CA THR A 209 14.17 -15.87 5.85
C THR A 209 13.42 -15.80 4.50
N PHE A 210 13.99 -15.10 3.51
CA PHE A 210 13.43 -14.96 2.16
C PHE A 210 14.02 -15.93 1.12
N GLY A 211 14.84 -16.91 1.52
CA GLY A 211 15.45 -17.87 0.61
C GLY A 211 16.61 -17.33 -0.27
N LEU A 212 16.98 -16.05 -0.10
CA LEU A 212 17.99 -15.35 -0.88
C LEU A 212 19.44 -15.64 -0.44
N ALA A 213 19.65 -16.33 0.68
CA ALA A 213 20.99 -16.60 1.24
C ALA A 213 21.94 -17.31 0.25
N GLY A 214 21.42 -18.18 -0.63
CA GLY A 214 22.21 -18.85 -1.66
C GLY A 214 22.64 -17.94 -2.83
N ARG A 215 21.91 -16.83 -3.06
CA ARG A 215 22.17 -15.83 -4.12
C ARG A 215 22.96 -14.61 -3.59
N ARG A 216 23.43 -14.64 -2.33
CA ARG A 216 23.89 -13.44 -1.60
C ARG A 216 25.03 -12.66 -2.28
N GLU A 217 25.90 -13.35 -3.02
CA GLU A 217 27.06 -12.77 -3.72
C GLU A 217 26.72 -12.28 -5.15
N GLU A 218 25.56 -12.65 -5.68
CA GLU A 218 25.18 -12.30 -7.06
C GLU A 218 24.71 -10.85 -7.15
N ALA A 219 24.99 -10.19 -8.28
CA ALA A 219 24.44 -8.86 -8.58
C ALA A 219 22.91 -8.92 -8.59
N ALA A 220 22.26 -7.93 -7.96
CA ALA A 220 20.83 -7.97 -7.73
C ALA A 220 19.97 -7.93 -9.01
N GLU A 221 20.52 -7.46 -10.13
CA GLU A 221 19.89 -7.56 -11.46
C GLU A 221 19.68 -9.01 -11.96
N ASN A 222 20.50 -9.97 -11.50
CA ASN A 222 20.40 -11.38 -11.87
C ASN A 222 19.35 -12.16 -11.06
N LEU A 223 18.70 -11.51 -10.08
CA LEU A 223 17.53 -12.06 -9.41
C LEU A 223 16.31 -12.05 -10.34
N SER A 224 15.48 -13.08 -10.26
CA SER A 224 14.15 -13.07 -10.88
C SER A 224 13.27 -11.97 -10.29
N HIS A 225 12.22 -11.54 -10.99
CA HIS A 225 11.34 -10.47 -10.50
C HIS A 225 10.73 -10.76 -9.12
N GLY A 226 10.42 -12.02 -8.80
CA GLY A 226 9.95 -12.40 -7.46
C GLY A 226 11.04 -12.30 -6.39
N GLU A 227 12.28 -12.71 -6.70
CA GLU A 227 13.42 -12.56 -5.80
C GLU A 227 13.81 -11.08 -5.59
N GLN A 228 13.76 -10.24 -6.64
CA GLN A 228 13.93 -8.79 -6.52
C GLN A 228 12.88 -8.21 -5.56
N ARG A 229 11.62 -8.65 -5.66
CA ARG A 229 10.54 -8.20 -4.77
C ARG A 229 10.77 -8.61 -3.31
N TYR A 230 11.29 -9.82 -3.07
CA TYR A 230 11.74 -10.21 -1.73
C TYR A 230 12.93 -9.38 -1.24
N LEU A 231 13.88 -9.04 -2.12
CA LEU A 231 15.00 -8.17 -1.78
C LEU A 231 14.52 -6.76 -1.35
N GLU A 232 13.53 -6.17 -2.01
CA GLU A 232 12.95 -4.88 -1.56
C GLU A 232 12.34 -4.97 -0.15
N ILE A 233 11.67 -6.08 0.17
CA ILE A 233 11.11 -6.32 1.51
C ILE A 233 12.25 -6.52 2.53
N CYS A 234 13.34 -7.20 2.16
CA CYS A 234 14.56 -7.27 2.98
C CYS A 234 15.14 -5.87 3.24
N LEU A 235 15.22 -4.99 2.24
CA LEU A 235 15.73 -3.62 2.42
C LEU A 235 14.87 -2.84 3.41
N ALA A 236 13.54 -2.90 3.26
CA ALA A 236 12.62 -2.24 4.18
C ALA A 236 12.69 -2.82 5.61
N LEU A 237 12.84 -4.14 5.77
CA LEU A 237 12.97 -4.80 7.06
C LEU A 237 14.34 -4.58 7.73
N ALA A 238 15.40 -4.41 6.95
CA ALA A 238 16.75 -4.12 7.43
C ALA A 238 16.83 -2.76 8.16
N THR A 239 15.96 -1.79 7.82
CA THR A 239 15.82 -0.55 8.60
C THR A 239 15.08 -0.75 9.95
N GLY A 240 14.82 -1.99 10.37
CA GLY A 240 14.16 -2.36 11.64
C GLY A 240 12.87 -1.60 11.95
N PRO A 241 11.91 -1.51 11.03
CA PRO A 241 10.66 -0.77 11.25
C PRO A 241 9.83 -1.40 12.38
N THR A 242 8.93 -0.60 12.95
CA THR A 242 7.78 -1.06 13.76
C THR A 242 6.48 -1.04 12.94
N LEU A 243 6.45 -0.30 11.83
CA LEU A 243 5.41 -0.32 10.82
C LEU A 243 6.02 -0.44 9.42
N LEU A 244 5.67 -1.52 8.72
CA LEU A 244 6.05 -1.79 7.34
C LEU A 244 4.88 -1.44 6.41
N MET A 245 5.14 -0.66 5.37
CA MET A 245 4.18 -0.32 4.32
C MET A 245 4.53 -1.02 3.01
N LEU A 246 3.61 -1.84 2.48
CA LEU A 246 3.77 -2.59 1.24
C LEU A 246 2.79 -2.12 0.15
N ASP A 247 3.32 -1.59 -0.94
CA ASP A 247 2.54 -1.03 -2.06
C ASP A 247 2.52 -2.06 -3.22
N GLU A 248 1.41 -2.80 -3.38
CA GLU A 248 1.23 -3.90 -4.35
C GLU A 248 2.28 -5.03 -4.25
N PRO A 249 2.56 -5.64 -3.07
CA PRO A 249 3.72 -6.52 -2.85
C PRO A 249 3.81 -7.72 -3.81
N THR A 250 2.68 -8.21 -4.34
CA THR A 250 2.61 -9.40 -5.20
C THR A 250 2.30 -9.09 -6.67
N ALA A 251 2.37 -7.81 -7.09
CA ALA A 251 2.17 -7.45 -8.51
C ALA A 251 3.16 -8.18 -9.43
N GLY A 252 2.64 -8.75 -10.52
CA GLY A 252 3.42 -9.53 -11.49
C GLY A 252 3.70 -10.99 -11.10
N MET A 253 3.29 -11.44 -9.91
CA MET A 253 3.39 -12.84 -9.48
C MET A 253 2.20 -13.68 -9.98
N THR A 254 2.40 -14.99 -10.12
CA THR A 254 1.27 -15.92 -10.30
C THR A 254 0.42 -16.04 -9.03
N PRO A 255 -0.83 -16.56 -9.12
CA PRO A 255 -1.67 -16.78 -7.93
C PRO A 255 -1.08 -17.74 -6.89
N GLY A 256 -0.15 -18.63 -7.28
CA GLY A 256 0.59 -19.47 -6.35
C GLY A 256 1.60 -18.65 -5.53
N GLU A 257 2.54 -18.02 -6.24
CA GLU A 257 3.57 -17.16 -5.66
C GLU A 257 2.98 -16.03 -4.81
N THR A 258 1.84 -15.45 -5.23
CA THR A 258 1.09 -14.44 -4.47
C THR A 258 0.67 -14.95 -3.09
N ARG A 259 0.16 -16.18 -3.00
CA ARG A 259 -0.23 -16.79 -1.72
C ARG A 259 0.99 -17.07 -0.85
N ASP A 260 2.05 -17.62 -1.44
CA ASP A 260 3.26 -18.00 -0.71
C ASP A 260 4.00 -16.77 -0.16
N ALA A 261 4.14 -15.72 -0.98
CA ALA A 261 4.69 -14.42 -0.58
C ALA A 261 3.84 -13.78 0.54
N THR A 262 2.51 -13.78 0.40
CA THR A 262 1.59 -13.25 1.41
C THR A 262 1.68 -14.02 2.73
N ALA A 263 1.79 -15.36 2.67
CA ALA A 263 1.95 -16.20 3.85
C ALA A 263 3.29 -15.93 4.55
N LEU A 264 4.38 -15.81 3.80
CA LEU A 264 5.71 -15.47 4.31
C LEU A 264 5.73 -14.09 4.99
N ILE A 265 5.19 -13.06 4.33
CA ILE A 265 5.10 -11.70 4.89
C ILE A 265 4.29 -11.71 6.20
N ARG A 266 3.13 -12.38 6.23
CA ARG A 266 2.29 -12.49 7.45
C ARG A 266 2.99 -13.24 8.58
N LYS A 267 3.75 -14.30 8.27
CA LYS A 267 4.59 -15.02 9.24
C LYS A 267 5.64 -14.09 9.85
N ILE A 268 6.42 -13.39 9.03
CA ILE A 268 7.49 -12.48 9.47
C ILE A 268 6.93 -11.34 10.33
N VAL A 269 5.81 -10.75 9.91
CA VAL A 269 5.12 -9.69 10.66
C VAL A 269 4.70 -10.16 12.06
N LYS A 270 4.16 -11.39 12.16
CA LYS A 270 3.80 -12.00 13.45
C LYS A 270 5.02 -12.32 14.31
N GLU A 271 6.07 -12.91 13.74
CA GLU A 271 7.28 -13.32 14.47
C GLU A 271 8.10 -12.13 14.97
N ARG A 272 8.16 -11.04 14.19
CA ARG A 272 8.90 -9.81 14.53
C ARG A 272 8.04 -8.75 15.23
N GLY A 273 6.76 -9.04 15.53
CA GLY A 273 5.85 -8.11 16.22
C GLY A 273 5.55 -6.82 15.45
N LEU A 274 5.60 -6.86 14.12
CA LEU A 274 5.47 -5.69 13.26
C LEU A 274 4.00 -5.30 13.06
N THR A 275 3.79 -4.02 12.76
CA THR A 275 2.54 -3.55 12.16
C THR A 275 2.69 -3.57 10.63
N LEU A 276 1.67 -4.03 9.91
CA LEU A 276 1.69 -4.06 8.44
C LEU A 276 0.56 -3.20 7.88
N LEU A 277 0.91 -2.24 7.01
CA LEU A 277 -0.05 -1.49 6.22
C LEU A 277 0.16 -1.86 4.74
N LEU A 278 -0.84 -2.42 4.08
CA LEU A 278 -0.71 -2.95 2.72
C LEU A 278 -1.76 -2.36 1.77
N ILE A 279 -1.37 -2.21 0.49
CA ILE A 279 -2.27 -1.82 -0.60
C ILE A 279 -2.55 -3.04 -1.48
N GLU A 280 -3.83 -3.35 -1.67
CA GLU A 280 -4.30 -4.36 -2.62
C GLU A 280 -5.08 -3.72 -3.78
N HIS A 281 -4.93 -4.31 -4.97
CA HIS A 281 -5.56 -3.83 -6.21
C HIS A 281 -6.58 -4.81 -6.80
N ASP A 282 -6.56 -6.08 -6.40
CA ASP A 282 -7.46 -7.10 -6.92
C ASP A 282 -8.25 -7.80 -5.79
N MET A 283 -9.53 -8.07 -6.02
CA MET A 283 -10.37 -8.91 -5.16
C MET A 283 -10.65 -10.25 -5.85
N GLY A 284 -9.63 -10.76 -6.54
CA GLY A 284 -9.70 -11.87 -7.51
C GLY A 284 -9.05 -13.18 -7.06
N VAL A 285 -9.08 -13.51 -5.75
CA VAL A 285 -8.80 -14.86 -5.21
C VAL A 285 -9.78 -15.17 -4.09
#